data_AF-A0A267TKK3-F1
#
_entry.id   AF-A0A267TKK3-F1
#
_cell.length_a   1.000
_cell.length_b   1.000
_cell.length_c   1.000
_cell.angle_alpha   90.00
_cell.angle_beta   90.00
_cell.angle_gamma   90.00
#
_symmetry.space_group_name_H-M   'P 1'
#
loop_
_entity.id
_entity.type
_entity.pdbx_description
1 polymer ?
#
loop_
_entity_poly.entity_id
_entity_poly.type
_entity_poly.pdbx_seq_one_letter_code
_entity_poly.pdbx_strand_id
1 'polypeptide(L)'
;MSLICLNKLGWNVDKVAFEKEVRDICSDPLIRIKNPNWLTLVFNAESSMKFPNVNAIGAVGYIQITKATAKDLQTTVEHLKTLSPIEYLYYVRKYLRMRVKQYGAPDSAYELYALVHYPVAFKKAENYVLYRKGSDAYSGNSALDYNADGAVTVKEMNQFFDKRLPLLYDKELLFTPEDPTRFYVADIELKYILAGLFFGLAMLVGLIFYFRKNQITKYLKNHVLFRKKEKRLPI
;
A
#
# COMPACT_ATOMS: atom_id res chain seq x y z
N MET A 1 0.15 -16.94 -5.90
CA MET A 1 -0.63 -15.72 -5.59
C MET A 1 0.23 -14.51 -5.92
N SER A 2 -0.35 -13.45 -6.49
CA SER A 2 0.44 -12.26 -6.88
C SER A 2 0.74 -11.37 -5.68
N LEU A 3 1.87 -10.64 -5.71
CA LEU A 3 2.25 -9.72 -4.64
C LEU A 3 1.36 -8.47 -4.62
N ILE A 4 1.04 -8.00 -3.41
CA ILE A 4 -0.08 -7.08 -3.14
C ILE A 4 0.08 -5.70 -3.80
N CYS A 5 1.32 -5.24 -4.01
CA CYS A 5 1.58 -3.91 -4.57
C CYS A 5 1.92 -3.92 -6.08
N LEU A 6 1.81 -5.06 -6.78
CA LEU A 6 2.14 -5.14 -8.22
C LEU A 6 1.14 -4.41 -9.12
N ASN A 7 -0.08 -4.19 -8.64
CA ASN A 7 -1.08 -3.36 -9.31
C ASN A 7 -0.60 -1.91 -9.52
N LYS A 8 0.27 -1.39 -8.65
CA LYS A 8 0.82 -0.03 -8.71
C LYS A 8 2.00 0.15 -9.67
N LEU A 9 2.54 -0.95 -10.22
CA LEU A 9 3.58 -0.87 -11.24
C LEU A 9 3.06 -0.18 -12.50
N GLY A 10 3.96 0.53 -13.20
CA GLY A 10 3.65 1.12 -14.50
C GLY A 10 3.16 0.06 -15.50
N TRP A 11 2.26 0.47 -16.40
CA TRP A 11 1.64 -0.41 -17.40
C TRP A 11 2.66 -1.08 -18.34
N ASN A 12 3.84 -0.47 -18.49
CA ASN A 12 4.94 -0.93 -19.34
C ASN A 12 5.91 -1.88 -18.63
N VAL A 13 5.66 -2.23 -17.37
CA VAL A 13 6.50 -3.16 -16.59
C VAL A 13 5.95 -4.58 -16.72
N ASP A 14 6.80 -5.54 -17.08
CA ASP A 14 6.46 -6.96 -17.00
C ASP A 14 6.30 -7.37 -15.53
N LYS A 15 5.04 -7.43 -15.09
CA LYS A 15 4.67 -7.75 -13.70
C LYS A 15 5.06 -9.18 -13.31
N VAL A 16 5.05 -10.11 -14.25
CA VAL A 16 5.39 -11.51 -13.99
C VAL A 16 6.89 -11.65 -13.76
N ALA A 17 7.70 -11.06 -14.64
CA ALA A 17 9.14 -11.05 -14.48
C ALA A 17 9.58 -10.27 -13.23
N PHE A 18 8.93 -9.13 -12.95
CA PHE A 18 9.18 -8.34 -11.74
C PHE A 18 8.85 -9.13 -10.46
N GLU A 19 7.67 -9.77 -10.40
CA GLU A 19 7.27 -10.61 -9.27
C GLU A 19 8.26 -11.74 -9.05
N LYS A 20 8.66 -12.43 -10.12
CA LYS A 20 9.65 -13.50 -10.05
C LYS A 20 10.96 -13.02 -9.43
N GLU A 21 11.50 -11.89 -9.89
CA GLU A 21 12.76 -11.36 -9.36
C GLU A 21 12.63 -10.94 -7.89
N VAL A 22 11.52 -10.32 -7.49
CA VAL A 22 11.25 -9.99 -6.07
C VAL A 22 11.23 -11.25 -5.20
N ARG A 23 10.58 -12.32 -5.66
CA ARG A 23 10.55 -13.62 -4.96
C ARG A 23 11.95 -14.22 -4.88
N ASP A 24 12.70 -14.20 -5.98
CA ASP A 24 14.08 -14.69 -6.03
C ASP A 24 15.02 -13.90 -5.09
N ILE A 25 14.77 -12.60 -4.88
CA ILE A 25 15.49 -11.78 -3.88
C ILE A 25 15.15 -12.26 -2.47
N CYS A 26 13.87 -12.45 -2.18
CA CYS A 26 13.43 -12.84 -0.85
C CYS A 26 13.91 -14.24 -0.45
N SER A 27 13.94 -15.18 -1.40
CA SER A 27 14.44 -16.55 -1.19
C SER A 27 15.95 -16.68 -1.21
N ASP A 28 16.69 -15.61 -1.51
CA ASP A 28 18.14 -15.60 -1.48
C ASP A 28 18.64 -16.07 -0.10
N PRO A 29 19.53 -17.09 -0.04
CA PRO A 29 19.95 -17.69 1.23
C PRO A 29 20.70 -16.69 2.14
N LEU A 30 21.19 -15.59 1.58
CA LEU A 30 21.84 -14.52 2.34
C LEU A 30 20.86 -13.42 2.81
N ILE A 31 19.63 -13.39 2.30
CA ILE A 31 18.63 -12.35 2.62
C ILE A 31 17.49 -12.93 3.47
N ARG A 32 16.89 -14.05 3.05
CA ARG A 32 15.89 -14.85 3.79
C ARG A 32 14.66 -14.05 4.28
N ILE A 33 14.06 -13.25 3.40
CA ILE A 33 12.78 -12.57 3.71
C ILE A 33 11.65 -13.60 3.62
N LYS A 34 10.96 -13.85 4.75
CA LYS A 34 9.95 -14.90 4.90
C LYS A 34 8.65 -14.62 4.14
N ASN A 35 8.39 -13.36 3.79
CA ASN A 35 7.19 -12.96 3.08
C ASN A 35 7.53 -11.90 2.01
N PRO A 36 7.49 -12.24 0.71
CA PRO A 36 7.87 -11.32 -0.35
C PRO A 36 6.98 -10.08 -0.46
N ASN A 37 5.76 -10.10 0.11
CA ASN A 37 4.94 -8.89 0.19
C ASN A 37 5.62 -7.79 1.00
N TRP A 38 6.41 -8.13 2.04
CA TRP A 38 7.14 -7.14 2.83
C TRP A 38 8.04 -6.26 1.96
N LEU A 39 8.74 -6.84 0.98
CA LEU A 39 9.63 -6.09 0.10
C LEU A 39 8.84 -5.13 -0.81
N THR A 40 7.70 -5.57 -1.35
CA THR A 40 6.85 -4.68 -2.17
C THR A 40 6.15 -3.59 -1.36
N LEU A 41 5.85 -3.84 -0.07
CA LEU A 41 5.35 -2.82 0.85
C LEU A 41 6.42 -1.76 1.13
N VAL A 42 7.68 -2.18 1.30
CA VAL A 42 8.83 -1.26 1.42
C VAL A 42 9.01 -0.42 0.17
N PHE A 43 8.94 -1.02 -1.03
CA PHE A 43 8.96 -0.25 -2.28
C PHE A 43 7.82 0.77 -2.36
N ASN A 44 6.63 0.40 -1.88
CA ASN A 44 5.50 1.30 -1.85
C ASN A 44 5.68 2.44 -0.84
N ALA A 45 6.28 2.18 0.33
CA ALA A 45 6.55 3.21 1.32
C ALA A 45 7.61 4.21 0.85
N GLU A 46 8.68 3.74 0.22
CA GLU A 46 9.82 4.54 -0.23
C GLU A 46 9.58 5.29 -1.54
N SER A 47 8.87 4.69 -2.49
CA SER A 47 8.69 5.27 -3.83
C SER A 47 7.27 5.21 -4.38
N SER A 48 6.29 4.72 -3.61
CA SER A 48 4.94 4.43 -4.10
C SER A 48 4.94 3.46 -5.30
N MET A 49 5.85 2.47 -5.31
CA MET A 49 6.08 1.54 -6.43
C MET A 49 6.44 2.24 -7.75
N LYS A 50 6.96 3.47 -7.70
CA LYS A 50 7.40 4.21 -8.88
C LYS A 50 8.89 4.04 -9.11
N PHE A 51 9.26 3.96 -10.38
CA PHE A 51 10.62 3.85 -10.85
C PHE A 51 10.78 4.67 -12.14
N PRO A 52 11.89 5.43 -12.33
CA PRO A 52 13.09 5.52 -11.50
C PRO A 52 12.98 6.46 -10.27
N ASN A 53 11.78 6.92 -9.90
CA ASN A 53 11.47 7.85 -8.78
C ASN A 53 12.67 8.49 -8.07
N VAL A 54 12.87 9.79 -8.30
CA VAL A 54 14.01 10.52 -7.75
C VAL A 54 13.50 11.56 -6.75
N ASN A 55 13.98 11.52 -5.52
CA ASN A 55 13.61 12.51 -4.50
C ASN A 55 14.50 13.76 -4.54
N ALA A 56 14.18 14.75 -3.70
CA ALA A 56 14.86 16.05 -3.67
C ALA A 56 16.37 15.95 -3.34
N ILE A 57 16.80 14.91 -2.62
CA ILE A 57 18.23 14.68 -2.30
C ILE A 57 18.94 13.82 -3.36
N GLY A 58 18.26 13.46 -4.45
CA GLY A 58 18.82 12.69 -5.56
C GLY A 58 18.89 11.19 -5.33
N ALA A 59 18.14 10.65 -4.36
CA ALA A 59 18.02 9.21 -4.14
C ALA A 59 17.10 8.58 -5.20
N VAL A 60 17.37 7.34 -5.63
CA VAL A 60 16.79 6.76 -6.86
C VAL A 60 16.11 5.42 -6.64
N GLY A 61 14.96 5.23 -7.30
CA GLY A 61 14.31 3.94 -7.51
C GLY A 61 13.49 3.41 -6.32
N TYR A 62 13.15 2.13 -6.33
CA TYR A 62 12.19 1.55 -5.38
C TYR A 62 12.59 1.67 -3.90
N ILE A 63 13.89 1.62 -3.60
CA ILE A 63 14.41 1.72 -2.22
C ILE A 63 15.19 3.02 -1.99
N GLN A 64 15.05 4.00 -2.90
CA GLN A 64 15.68 5.33 -2.78
C GLN A 64 17.20 5.25 -2.48
N ILE A 65 17.97 4.59 -3.36
CA ILE A 65 19.44 4.49 -3.21
C ILE A 65 20.07 5.88 -3.31
N THR A 66 20.78 6.29 -2.26
CA THR A 66 21.51 7.57 -2.19
C THR A 66 22.85 7.50 -2.94
N LYS A 67 23.49 8.66 -3.19
CA LYS A 67 24.84 8.72 -3.80
C LYS A 67 25.89 7.93 -3.02
N ALA A 68 25.87 8.01 -1.69
CA ALA A 68 26.78 7.26 -0.83
C ALA A 68 26.55 5.75 -0.97
N THR A 69 25.30 5.30 -0.92
CA THR A 69 24.96 3.89 -1.10
C THR A 69 25.28 3.39 -2.51
N ALA A 70 25.05 4.20 -3.56
CA ALA A 70 25.44 3.84 -4.92
C ALA A 70 26.95 3.54 -5.02
N LYS A 71 27.78 4.35 -4.35
CA LYS A 71 29.24 4.12 -4.27
C LYS A 71 29.57 2.79 -3.59
N ASP A 72 28.94 2.48 -2.46
CA ASP A 72 29.12 1.20 -1.75
C ASP A 72 28.73 0.00 -2.62
N LEU A 73 27.73 0.19 -3.50
CA LEU A 73 27.25 -0.79 -4.47
C LEU A 73 28.06 -0.82 -5.78
N GLN A 74 29.14 -0.05 -5.86
CA GLN A 74 30.01 0.08 -7.04
C GLN A 74 29.24 0.52 -8.29
N THR A 75 28.38 1.53 -8.14
CA THR A 75 27.59 2.15 -9.22
C THR A 75 27.43 3.66 -8.98
N THR A 76 26.62 4.33 -9.79
CA THR A 76 26.24 5.74 -9.62
C THR A 76 24.73 5.91 -9.69
N VAL A 77 24.21 6.99 -9.11
CA VAL A 77 22.77 7.29 -9.21
C VAL A 77 22.37 7.64 -10.65
N GLU A 78 23.29 8.14 -11.46
CA GLU A 78 23.12 8.38 -12.88
C GLU A 78 22.90 7.07 -13.64
N HIS A 79 23.71 6.05 -13.37
CA HIS A 79 23.52 4.73 -13.99
C HIS A 79 22.22 4.07 -13.50
N LEU A 80 21.90 4.15 -12.21
CA LEU A 80 20.66 3.57 -11.67
C LEU A 80 19.39 4.13 -12.34
N LYS A 81 19.41 5.39 -12.79
CA LYS A 81 18.28 6.02 -13.49
C LYS A 81 18.08 5.49 -14.91
N THR A 82 19.12 4.92 -15.54
CA THR A 82 19.04 4.42 -16.92
C THR A 82 18.56 2.97 -16.99
N LEU A 83 18.51 2.27 -15.85
CA LEU A 83 18.08 0.88 -15.78
C LEU A 83 16.59 0.74 -16.05
N SER A 84 16.17 -0.44 -16.47
CA SER A 84 14.78 -0.86 -16.37
C SER A 84 14.39 -1.16 -14.91
N PRO A 85 13.08 -1.17 -14.59
CA PRO A 85 12.57 -1.61 -13.29
C PRO A 85 13.13 -2.94 -12.79
N ILE A 86 13.29 -3.92 -13.69
CA ILE A 86 13.77 -5.27 -13.35
C ILE A 86 15.29 -5.27 -13.17
N GLU A 87 16.05 -4.59 -14.04
CA GLU A 87 17.50 -4.46 -13.86
C GLU A 87 17.86 -3.75 -12.55
N TYR A 88 17.06 -2.78 -12.10
CA TYR A 88 17.26 -2.13 -10.80
C TYR A 88 17.13 -3.12 -9.62
N LEU A 89 16.34 -4.18 -9.73
CA LEU A 89 16.20 -5.20 -8.67
C LEU A 89 17.51 -5.93 -8.38
N TYR A 90 18.44 -6.00 -9.33
CA TYR A 90 19.81 -6.47 -9.07
C TYR A 90 20.50 -5.63 -7.98
N TYR A 91 20.33 -4.31 -8.00
CA TYR A 91 20.89 -3.41 -6.99
C TYR A 91 20.15 -3.47 -5.67
N VAL A 92 18.83 -3.73 -5.70
CA VAL A 92 18.07 -4.05 -4.48
C VAL A 92 18.63 -5.30 -3.80
N ARG A 93 18.89 -6.37 -4.57
CA ARG A 93 19.50 -7.60 -4.05
C ARG A 93 20.86 -7.33 -3.41
N LYS A 94 21.75 -6.59 -4.11
CA LYS A 94 23.07 -6.23 -3.57
C LYS A 94 22.95 -5.43 -2.27
N TYR A 95 22.06 -4.43 -2.25
CA TYR A 95 21.81 -3.62 -1.06
C TYR A 95 21.34 -4.49 0.11
N LEU A 96 20.34 -5.33 -0.09
CA LEU A 96 19.80 -6.20 0.97
C LEU A 96 20.83 -7.20 1.48
N ARG A 97 21.63 -7.82 0.61
CA ARG A 97 22.74 -8.70 1.05
C ARG A 97 23.74 -7.94 1.94
N MET A 98 24.10 -6.72 1.56
CA MET A 98 25.01 -5.88 2.35
C MET A 98 24.41 -5.55 3.72
N ARG A 99 23.13 -5.15 3.77
CA ARG A 99 22.44 -4.80 5.02
C ARG A 99 22.19 -5.99 5.92
N VAL A 100 21.76 -7.12 5.37
CA VAL A 100 21.55 -8.36 6.13
C VAL A 100 22.87 -8.89 6.68
N LYS A 101 23.98 -8.78 5.92
CA LYS A 101 25.32 -9.11 6.45
C LYS A 101 25.71 -8.21 7.63
N GLN A 102 25.32 -6.94 7.60
CA GLN A 102 25.70 -5.96 8.64
C GLN A 102 24.83 -6.05 9.90
N TYR A 103 23.53 -6.28 9.76
CA TYR A 103 22.55 -6.16 10.85
C TYR A 103 21.81 -7.46 11.19
N GLY A 104 21.73 -8.40 10.24
CA GLY A 104 20.93 -9.62 10.35
C GLY A 104 19.72 -9.63 9.42
N ALA A 105 19.11 -10.82 9.25
CA ALA A 105 17.91 -10.98 8.44
C ALA A 105 16.69 -10.40 9.18
N PRO A 106 15.77 -9.72 8.48
CA PRO A 106 14.57 -9.17 9.09
C PRO A 106 13.55 -10.27 9.39
N ASP A 107 12.93 -10.20 10.56
CA ASP A 107 11.86 -11.09 11.01
C ASP A 107 10.45 -10.47 10.86
N SER A 108 10.36 -9.22 10.41
CA SER A 108 9.12 -8.52 10.11
C SER A 108 9.26 -7.49 8.99
N ALA A 109 8.14 -7.00 8.47
CA ALA A 109 8.11 -5.91 7.50
C ALA A 109 8.67 -4.59 8.07
N TYR A 110 8.45 -4.30 9.36
CA TYR A 110 9.02 -3.12 10.01
C TYR A 110 10.54 -3.19 10.10
N GLU A 111 11.09 -4.36 10.38
CA GLU A 111 12.54 -4.57 10.39
C GLU A 111 13.15 -4.45 8.99
N LEU A 112 12.48 -5.00 7.97
CA LEU A 112 12.90 -4.83 6.57
C LEU A 112 12.84 -3.35 6.15
N TYR A 113 11.80 -2.63 6.59
CA TYR A 113 11.68 -1.20 6.35
C TYR A 113 12.82 -0.41 7.03
N ALA A 114 13.15 -0.73 8.28
CA ALA A 114 14.28 -0.13 8.99
C ALA A 114 15.60 -0.36 8.24
N LEU A 115 15.86 -1.58 7.72
CA LEU A 115 17.06 -1.86 6.92
C LEU A 115 17.18 -0.99 5.66
N VAL A 116 16.07 -0.50 5.12
CA VAL A 116 16.05 0.35 3.92
C VAL A 116 16.08 1.83 4.30
N HIS A 117 15.16 2.26 5.16
CA HIS A 117 14.96 3.66 5.51
C HIS A 117 16.04 4.21 6.46
N TYR A 118 16.35 3.48 7.53
CA TYR A 118 17.31 3.90 8.55
C TYR A 118 17.99 2.69 9.20
N PRO A 119 19.04 2.11 8.58
CA PRO A 119 19.57 0.79 8.97
C PRO A 119 19.99 0.66 10.43
N VAL A 120 20.47 1.75 11.04
CA VAL A 120 20.89 1.78 12.46
C VAL A 120 19.72 1.55 13.43
N ALA A 121 18.47 1.75 12.99
CA ALA A 121 17.25 1.49 13.76
C ALA A 121 16.84 0.00 13.75
N PHE A 122 17.53 -0.86 13.01
CA PHE A 122 17.21 -2.29 12.97
C PHE A 122 17.19 -2.90 14.38
N LYS A 123 16.08 -3.56 14.73
CA LYS A 123 15.81 -4.17 16.05
C LYS A 123 15.93 -3.20 17.24
N LYS A 124 15.82 -1.89 17.01
CA LYS A 124 15.73 -0.90 18.08
C LYS A 124 14.30 -0.79 18.60
N ALA A 125 14.18 -0.38 19.87
CA ALA A 125 12.90 -0.14 20.51
C ALA A 125 12.18 1.06 19.87
N GLU A 126 10.86 1.11 20.03
CA GLU A 126 9.99 2.15 19.46
C GLU A 126 10.40 3.59 19.82
N ASN A 127 10.96 3.79 21.01
CA ASN A 127 11.41 5.10 21.51
C ASN A 127 12.82 5.49 21.03
N TYR A 128 13.49 4.67 20.23
CA TYR A 128 14.78 5.01 19.67
C TYR A 128 14.63 6.17 18.68
N VAL A 129 15.48 7.19 18.83
CA VAL A 129 15.43 8.42 18.04
C VAL A 129 16.30 8.28 16.78
N LEU A 130 15.71 8.52 15.61
CA LEU A 130 16.37 8.50 14.29
C LEU A 130 16.94 9.88 13.94
N TYR A 131 16.13 10.93 14.17
CA TYR A 131 16.44 12.30 13.80
C TYR A 131 16.07 13.27 14.93
N ARG A 132 16.87 14.32 15.12
CA ARG A 132 16.60 15.39 16.09
C ARG A 132 16.57 16.75 15.42
N LYS A 133 15.64 17.60 15.87
CA LYS A 133 15.51 18.99 15.43
C LYS A 133 16.85 19.71 15.50
N GLY A 134 17.18 20.43 14.43
CA GLY A 134 18.48 21.11 14.25
C GLY A 134 19.49 20.33 13.40
N SER A 135 19.15 19.11 12.95
CA SER A 135 19.96 18.37 11.96
C SER A 135 19.34 18.42 10.56
N ASP A 136 20.16 18.35 9.51
CA ASP A 136 19.70 18.25 8.12
C ASP A 136 18.81 17.02 7.91
N ALA A 137 19.15 15.91 8.57
CA ALA A 137 18.38 14.67 8.53
C ALA A 137 16.98 14.86 9.11
N TYR A 138 16.83 15.61 10.21
CA TYR A 138 15.50 15.96 10.72
C TYR A 138 14.77 16.91 9.77
N SER A 139 15.44 17.93 9.23
CA SER A 139 14.79 18.87 8.29
C SER A 139 14.15 18.14 7.12
N GLY A 140 14.85 17.16 6.52
CA GLY A 140 14.33 16.33 5.43
C GLY A 140 13.24 15.32 5.82
N ASN A 141 13.13 14.97 7.12
CA ASN A 141 12.19 13.96 7.61
C ASN A 141 11.19 14.51 8.66
N SER A 142 11.11 15.83 8.80
CA SER A 142 10.31 16.50 9.83
C SER A 142 8.82 16.19 9.74
N ALA A 143 8.32 15.82 8.55
CA ALA A 143 6.95 15.34 8.35
C ALA A 143 6.64 14.00 9.06
N LEU A 144 7.66 13.30 9.57
CA LEU A 144 7.51 12.08 10.37
C LEU A 144 7.36 12.38 11.87
N ASP A 145 7.70 13.58 12.34
CA ASP A 145 7.54 13.99 13.75
C ASP A 145 6.05 14.31 14.01
N TYR A 146 5.27 13.26 14.30
CA TYR A 146 3.81 13.33 14.37
C TYR A 146 3.32 13.96 15.68
N ASN A 147 4.11 13.86 16.76
CA ASN A 147 3.79 14.48 18.04
C ASN A 147 4.41 15.89 18.20
N ALA A 148 5.24 16.33 17.26
CA ALA A 148 5.92 17.62 17.22
C ALA A 148 6.84 17.87 18.42
N ASP A 149 7.46 16.82 18.97
CA ASP A 149 8.36 16.92 20.13
C ASP A 149 9.81 17.26 19.78
N GLY A 150 10.13 17.33 18.48
CA GLY A 150 11.47 17.63 17.98
C GLY A 150 12.37 16.40 17.80
N ALA A 151 11.82 15.19 17.91
CA ALA A 151 12.52 13.94 17.68
C ALA A 151 11.66 12.98 16.86
N VAL A 152 12.21 12.45 15.76
CA VAL A 152 11.57 11.36 15.01
C VAL A 152 12.03 10.04 15.59
N THR A 153 11.09 9.17 15.92
CA THR A 153 11.31 7.87 16.57
C THR A 153 11.00 6.67 15.66
N VAL A 154 11.44 5.47 16.08
CA VAL A 154 11.09 4.21 15.40
C VAL A 154 9.57 4.02 15.33
N LYS A 155 8.87 4.40 16.40
CA LYS A 155 7.40 4.39 16.44
C LYS A 155 6.79 5.18 15.29
N GLU A 156 7.30 6.38 15.03
CA GLU A 156 6.77 7.26 14.00
C GLU A 156 7.17 6.83 12.59
N MET A 157 8.37 6.25 12.43
CA MET A 157 8.75 5.56 11.21
C MET A 157 7.78 4.40 10.90
N ASN A 158 7.43 3.59 11.90
CA ASN A 158 6.45 2.51 11.75
C ASN A 158 5.04 3.06 11.47
N GLN A 159 4.65 4.17 12.10
CA GLN A 159 3.38 4.84 11.82
C GLN A 159 3.31 5.39 10.39
N PHE A 160 4.43 5.91 9.86
CA PHE A 160 4.52 6.29 8.45
C PHE A 160 4.37 5.08 7.54
N PHE A 161 5.08 3.98 7.84
CA PHE A 161 4.98 2.74 7.07
C PHE A 161 3.54 2.21 7.05
N ASP A 162 2.84 2.24 8.19
CA ASP A 162 1.44 1.87 8.32
C ASP A 162 0.51 2.69 7.41
N LYS A 163 0.74 4.01 7.32
CA LYS A 163 -0.02 4.90 6.43
C LYS A 163 0.22 4.59 4.95
N ARG A 164 1.27 3.83 4.62
CA ARG A 164 1.59 3.40 3.25
C ARG A 164 1.04 2.02 2.93
N LEU A 165 0.51 1.28 3.90
CA LEU A 165 -0.09 -0.02 3.63
C LEU A 165 -1.32 0.12 2.70
N PRO A 166 -1.61 -0.89 1.87
CA PRO A 166 -2.88 -0.99 1.16
C PRO A 166 -4.08 -0.85 2.10
N LEU A 167 -5.19 -0.35 1.58
CA LEU A 167 -6.43 -0.22 2.34
C LEU A 167 -6.86 -1.60 2.86
N LEU A 168 -7.27 -1.68 4.13
CA LEU A 168 -7.66 -2.93 4.82
C LEU A 168 -6.56 -4.01 4.89
N TYR A 169 -5.28 -3.63 4.79
CA TYR A 169 -4.18 -4.58 5.00
C TYR A 169 -4.18 -5.12 6.43
N ASP A 170 -4.17 -6.45 6.57
CA ASP A 170 -4.06 -7.15 7.86
C ASP A 170 -2.64 -7.00 8.41
N LYS A 171 -2.48 -6.22 9.48
CA LYS A 171 -1.16 -5.92 10.08
C LYS A 171 -0.49 -7.13 10.71
N GLU A 172 -1.22 -8.20 11.03
CA GLU A 172 -0.60 -9.45 11.49
C GLU A 172 0.35 -10.03 10.43
N LEU A 173 0.04 -9.76 9.14
CA LEU A 173 0.86 -10.20 8.01
C LEU A 173 2.18 -9.44 7.88
N LEU A 174 2.41 -8.40 8.68
CA LEU A 174 3.71 -7.75 8.80
C LEU A 174 4.71 -8.59 9.61
N PHE A 175 4.25 -9.62 10.33
CA PHE A 175 5.07 -10.46 11.19
C PHE A 175 5.05 -11.94 10.78
N THR A 176 4.17 -12.33 9.85
CA THR A 176 4.01 -13.74 9.45
C THR A 176 4.70 -14.02 8.10
N PRO A 177 5.26 -15.23 7.92
CA PRO A 177 5.67 -15.74 6.60
C PRO A 177 4.54 -15.68 5.57
N GLU A 178 4.88 -15.73 4.29
CA GLU A 178 3.87 -15.83 3.23
C GLU A 178 3.09 -17.15 3.37
N ASP A 179 1.76 -17.04 3.45
CA ASP A 179 0.85 -18.17 3.28
C ASP A 179 0.28 -18.12 1.84
N PRO A 180 0.69 -19.05 0.96
CA PRO A 180 0.26 -19.05 -0.44
C PRO A 180 -1.25 -19.37 -0.60
N THR A 181 -1.94 -19.81 0.46
CA THR A 181 -3.37 -20.11 0.46
C THR A 181 -4.25 -18.90 0.83
N ARG A 182 -3.67 -17.85 1.43
CA ARG A 182 -4.39 -16.64 1.90
C ARG A 182 -4.61 -15.62 0.79
N PHE A 183 -5.77 -15.63 0.12
CA PHE A 183 -6.10 -14.60 -0.86
C PHE A 183 -6.12 -13.19 -0.25
N TYR A 184 -5.19 -12.34 -0.69
CA TYR A 184 -5.23 -10.92 -0.37
C TYR A 184 -6.33 -10.27 -1.21
N VAL A 185 -7.20 -9.49 -0.56
CA VAL A 185 -8.12 -8.60 -1.27
C VAL A 185 -7.29 -7.41 -1.79
N ALA A 186 -6.40 -7.70 -2.74
CA ALA A 186 -5.82 -6.70 -3.59
C ALA A 186 -6.96 -6.25 -4.50
N ASP A 187 -7.48 -5.06 -4.26
CA ASP A 187 -8.28 -4.33 -5.25
C ASP A 187 -9.71 -4.82 -5.46
N ILE A 188 -10.54 -4.73 -4.42
CA ILE A 188 -11.77 -3.98 -4.69
C ILE A 188 -11.38 -2.53 -4.46
N GLU A 189 -11.11 -1.79 -5.55
CA GLU A 189 -10.91 -0.36 -5.39
C GLU A 189 -12.13 0.19 -4.65
N LEU A 190 -11.89 1.03 -3.64
CA LEU A 190 -12.95 1.62 -2.84
C LEU A 190 -14.05 2.21 -3.73
N LYS A 191 -13.70 2.71 -4.93
CA LYS A 191 -14.66 3.17 -5.94
C LYS A 191 -15.67 2.09 -6.38
N TYR A 192 -15.29 0.83 -6.48
CA TYR A 192 -16.19 -0.27 -6.85
C TYR A 192 -17.06 -0.74 -5.66
N ILE A 193 -16.52 -0.72 -4.43
CA ILE A 193 -17.35 -0.95 -3.23
C ILE A 193 -18.37 0.18 -3.10
N LEU A 194 -17.92 1.43 -3.20
CA LEU A 194 -18.76 2.62 -3.12
C LEU A 194 -19.76 2.67 -4.28
N ALA A 195 -19.36 2.32 -5.50
CA ALA A 195 -20.27 2.21 -6.64
C ALA A 195 -21.31 1.12 -6.39
N GLY A 196 -20.91 -0.07 -5.91
CA GLY A 196 -21.84 -1.14 -5.54
C GLY A 196 -22.84 -0.71 -4.48
N LEU A 197 -22.38 -0.05 -3.41
CA LEU A 197 -23.24 0.51 -2.36
C LEU A 197 -24.18 1.59 -2.91
N PHE A 198 -23.68 2.50 -3.76
CA PHE A 198 -24.47 3.54 -4.40
C PHE A 198 -25.56 2.96 -5.32
N PHE A 199 -25.21 1.99 -6.18
CA PHE A 199 -26.17 1.30 -7.04
C PHE A 199 -27.20 0.52 -6.22
N GLY A 200 -26.78 -0.17 -5.16
CA GLY A 200 -27.69 -0.87 -4.24
C GLY A 200 -28.69 0.09 -3.58
N LEU A 201 -28.22 1.24 -3.09
CA LEU A 201 -29.07 2.26 -2.47
C LEU A 201 -30.04 2.87 -3.51
N ALA A 202 -29.57 3.18 -4.72
CA ALA A 202 -30.39 3.71 -5.80
C ALA A 202 -31.50 2.72 -6.21
N MET A 203 -31.20 1.42 -6.27
CA MET A 203 -32.19 0.37 -6.55
C MET A 203 -33.25 0.29 -5.45
N LEU A 204 -32.84 0.36 -4.18
CA LEU A 204 -33.74 0.34 -3.03
C LEU A 204 -34.71 1.54 -3.06
N VAL A 205 -34.18 2.75 -3.33
CA VAL A 205 -34.98 3.96 -3.48
C VAL A 205 -35.96 3.81 -4.65
N GLY A 206 -35.50 3.33 -5.81
CA GLY A 206 -36.35 3.06 -6.97
C GLY A 206 -37.49 2.09 -6.66
N LEU A 207 -37.22 1.01 -5.93
CA LEU A 207 -38.24 0.06 -5.48
C LEU A 207 -39.27 0.72 -4.55
N ILE A 208 -38.84 1.54 -3.59
CA ILE A 208 -39.74 2.28 -2.70
C ILE A 208 -40.69 3.18 -3.52
N PHE A 209 -40.16 3.93 -4.50
CA PHE A 209 -40.97 4.77 -5.38
C PHE A 209 -41.94 3.95 -6.24
N TYR A 210 -41.48 2.83 -6.80
CA TYR A 210 -42.31 1.92 -7.60
C TYR A 210 -43.48 1.37 -6.78
N PHE A 211 -43.22 0.84 -5.58
CA PHE A 211 -44.26 0.30 -4.69
C PHE A 211 -45.22 1.41 -4.24
N ARG A 212 -44.73 2.61 -3.91
CA ARG A 212 -45.58 3.75 -3.53
C ARG A 212 -46.49 4.18 -4.69
N LYS A 213 -45.98 4.26 -5.91
CA LYS A 213 -46.78 4.58 -7.12
C LYS A 213 -47.84 3.51 -7.38
N ASN A 214 -47.51 2.24 -7.24
CA ASN A 214 -48.48 1.14 -7.42
C ASN A 214 -49.57 1.15 -6.35
N GLN A 215 -49.23 1.40 -5.09
CA GLN A 215 -50.22 1.54 -4.00
C GLN A 215 -51.18 2.71 -4.25
N ILE A 216 -50.66 3.89 -4.63
CA ILE A 216 -51.48 5.06 -4.98
C ILE A 216 -52.38 4.74 -6.18
N THR A 217 -51.86 4.09 -7.21
CA THR A 217 -52.63 3.71 -8.40
C THR A 217 -53.76 2.74 -8.06
N LYS A 218 -53.48 1.75 -7.18
CA LYS A 218 -54.47 0.79 -6.69
C LYS A 218 -55.54 1.48 -5.83
N TYR A 219 -55.14 2.40 -4.95
CA TYR A 219 -56.03 3.22 -4.13
C TYR A 219 -56.96 4.07 -5.02
N LEU A 220 -56.41 4.81 -5.99
CA LEU A 220 -57.21 5.64 -6.91
C LEU A 220 -58.18 4.81 -7.75
N LYS A 221 -57.76 3.66 -8.28
CA LYS A 221 -58.68 2.75 -9.02
C LYS A 221 -59.83 2.28 -8.12
N ASN A 222 -59.53 1.86 -6.90
CA ASN A 222 -60.55 1.42 -5.94
C ASN A 222 -61.48 2.56 -5.53
N HIS A 223 -60.96 3.77 -5.33
CA HIS A 223 -61.76 4.94 -4.93
C HIS A 223 -62.67 5.45 -6.06
N VAL A 224 -62.22 5.39 -7.31
CA VAL A 224 -63.03 5.68 -8.51
C VAL A 224 -64.11 4.61 -8.69
N LEU A 225 -63.79 3.33 -8.47
CA LEU A 225 -64.79 2.24 -8.46
C LEU A 225 -65.81 2.43 -7.34
N PHE A 226 -65.40 2.87 -6.15
CA PHE A 226 -66.27 3.15 -5.01
C PHE A 226 -67.25 4.29 -5.32
N ARG A 227 -66.76 5.44 -5.83
CA ARG A 227 -67.64 6.55 -6.27
C ARG A 227 -68.61 6.16 -7.39
N LYS A 228 -68.21 5.28 -8.32
CA LYS A 228 -69.10 4.77 -9.37
C LYS A 228 -70.20 3.87 -8.81
N LYS A 229 -69.95 3.15 -7.71
CA LYS A 229 -70.97 2.37 -6.99
C LYS A 229 -71.93 3.25 -6.20
N GLU A 230 -71.45 4.28 -5.49
CA GLU A 230 -72.30 5.23 -4.76
C GLU A 230 -73.29 5.96 -5.69
N LYS A 231 -72.85 6.36 -6.89
CA LYS A 231 -73.73 6.97 -7.91
C LYS A 231 -74.77 6.03 -8.53
N ARG A 232 -74.74 4.73 -8.21
CA ARG A 232 -75.70 3.72 -8.69
C ARG A 232 -76.63 3.19 -7.59
N LEU A 233 -76.54 3.72 -6.36
CA LEU A 233 -77.51 3.40 -5.32
C LEU A 233 -78.81 4.18 -5.61
N PRO A 234 -79.95 3.49 -5.82
CA PRO A 234 -81.24 4.15 -5.98
C PRO A 234 -81.66 4.80 -4.65
N ILE A 235 -82.15 6.03 -4.73
CA ILE A 235 -82.94 6.69 -3.67
C ILE A 235 -84.36 6.13 -3.74
#